data_AF-A0A2K4MJF9-F1
#
_entry.id   AF-A0A2K4MJF9-F1
#
_cell.length_a   1.000
_cell.length_b   1.000
_cell.length_c   1.000
_cell.angle_alpha   90.00
_cell.angle_beta   90.00
_cell.angle_gamma   90.00
#
_symmetry.space_group_name_H-M   'P 1'
#
loop_
_entity.id
_entity.type
_entity.pdbx_description
1 polymer ?
#
loop_
_entity_poly.entity_id
_entity_poly.type
_entity_poly.pdbx_seq_one_letter_code
_entity_poly.pdbx_strand_id
1 'polypeptide(L)'
;MSSATKWLLATSLCMLAGAGSAMADSLSPQEEQALQQIRQFYSKQIGRAPTPQEEQAMLQQWRATMLNVSVKAAQINAMASGQISQGSASAGPEPITPSNSNEQTVAKQLATLGKPKTGFSIVQARDGLKIDGDSYLDPSGAIRNYAFDSLTGDITYSVQSGQQLVYKYLRAGSPAEPITIATAQPSGRIWQVTTASGKQISGNTIAPIPKGVMVSRGSSAFRYVPGLGVKSASIPDGWEMAQFQRGNVGATNFVLLEKQYVHDGGLGDIFSTVKSMGALVGLNKKEDYALFNLENSKLYPLNIQVDGKMRSVMSNCRQKNALVNECSTMTSYESLYTDLGPNFGHYYWKVGWYNTPQGPIAITMENGVNDVYVLDLNTGKKVSAFHRGMGITSLAMAQQVDGRVRINANWMFEDHIIEDANKQLAEQTDVNNAASGQ
;
A
#
# COMPACT_ATOMS: atom_id res chain seq x y z
N MET A 1 -2.56 38.00 72.36
CA MET A 1 -2.06 37.12 73.45
C MET A 1 -2.90 35.84 73.44
N SER A 2 -2.32 34.70 73.89
CA SER A 2 -2.94 33.44 74.38
C SER A 2 -4.32 32.96 73.90
N SER A 3 -4.57 31.66 73.70
CA SER A 3 -3.70 30.47 73.63
C SER A 3 -4.53 29.25 73.16
N ALA A 4 -3.87 28.19 72.67
CA ALA A 4 -4.51 26.88 72.47
C ALA A 4 -4.82 26.20 73.83
N THR A 5 -5.62 25.13 73.95
CA THR A 5 -5.21 23.74 73.59
C THR A 5 -6.39 22.74 73.69
N LYS A 6 -6.26 21.61 72.96
CA LYS A 6 -7.11 20.40 72.86
C LYS A 6 -7.52 19.80 74.22
N TRP A 7 -8.71 19.15 74.34
CA TRP A 7 -8.96 17.68 74.36
C TRP A 7 -10.36 17.42 75.06
N LEU A 8 -11.06 16.27 75.08
CA LEU A 8 -11.04 14.93 74.46
C LEU A 8 -12.43 14.22 74.67
N LEU A 9 -12.82 13.27 73.80
CA LEU A 9 -13.87 12.21 74.00
C LEU A 9 -15.34 12.68 74.24
N ALA A 10 -16.42 11.89 74.00
CA ALA A 10 -16.55 10.46 73.67
C ALA A 10 -17.77 10.15 72.72
N THR A 11 -17.73 8.96 72.08
CA THR A 11 -18.85 8.05 71.65
C THR A 11 -20.27 8.61 71.43
N SER A 12 -20.99 8.30 70.33
CA SER A 12 -21.49 6.96 69.91
C SER A 12 -22.37 7.12 68.63
N LEU A 13 -22.80 6.12 67.83
CA LEU A 13 -22.58 4.65 67.72
C LEU A 13 -23.04 4.19 66.29
N CYS A 14 -22.58 3.02 65.80
CA CYS A 14 -23.16 2.22 64.70
C CYS A 14 -23.17 2.79 63.25
N MET A 15 -23.15 1.97 62.19
CA MET A 15 -22.48 0.66 61.97
C MET A 15 -22.48 0.30 60.46
N LEU A 16 -21.62 -0.63 60.06
CA LEU A 16 -21.74 -1.51 58.88
C LEU A 16 -21.87 -0.85 57.47
N ALA A 17 -20.72 -0.58 56.86
CA ALA A 17 -20.51 -0.82 55.43
C ALA A 17 -19.22 -1.65 55.26
N GLY A 18 -19.38 -2.96 55.08
CA GLY A 18 -18.27 -3.91 54.91
C GLY A 18 -18.21 -4.47 53.49
N ALA A 19 -17.05 -5.02 53.13
CA ALA A 19 -16.70 -5.56 51.81
C ALA A 19 -16.69 -4.52 50.66
N GLY A 20 -15.50 -4.08 50.26
CA GLY A 20 -15.34 -3.09 49.19
C GLY A 20 -13.91 -2.80 48.71
N SER A 21 -12.90 -3.57 49.14
CA SER A 21 -11.51 -3.41 48.69
C SER A 21 -11.30 -3.95 47.26
N ALA A 22 -12.02 -3.40 46.30
CA ALA A 22 -11.74 -3.60 44.89
C ALA A 22 -10.46 -2.84 44.51
N MET A 23 -9.55 -3.49 43.78
CA MET A 23 -8.32 -2.87 43.33
C MET A 23 -8.64 -1.62 42.49
N ALA A 24 -8.05 -0.48 42.86
CA ALA A 24 -7.83 0.59 41.90
C ALA A 24 -6.71 0.12 40.98
N ASP A 25 -7.07 -0.52 39.86
CA ASP A 25 -6.17 -0.85 38.74
C ASP A 25 -5.45 0.44 38.32
N SER A 26 -4.23 0.65 38.81
CA SER A 26 -3.37 1.74 38.37
C SER A 26 -3.02 1.48 36.92
N LEU A 27 -3.50 2.37 36.03
CA LEU A 27 -3.23 2.30 34.60
C LEU A 27 -1.73 2.19 34.36
N SER A 28 -1.31 1.22 33.54
CA SER A 28 0.08 1.15 33.10
C SER A 28 0.41 2.36 32.21
N PRO A 29 1.68 2.79 32.10
CA PRO A 29 2.06 3.93 31.26
C PRO A 29 1.63 3.79 29.79
N GLN A 30 1.51 2.55 29.29
CA GLN A 30 1.02 2.26 27.94
C GLN A 30 -0.50 2.49 27.81
N GLU A 31 -1.27 2.18 28.84
CA GLU A 31 -2.71 2.46 28.90
C GLU A 31 -3.00 3.95 29.10
N GLU A 32 -2.20 4.66 29.90
CA GLU A 32 -2.29 6.12 30.02
C GLU A 32 -2.03 6.83 28.68
N GLN A 33 -1.04 6.37 27.91
CA GLN A 33 -0.78 6.88 26.56
C GLN A 33 -1.92 6.54 25.59
N ALA A 34 -2.42 5.30 25.60
CA ALA A 34 -3.57 4.90 24.78
C ALA A 34 -4.82 5.74 25.11
N LEU A 35 -5.10 5.98 26.40
CA LEU A 35 -6.17 6.87 26.88
C LEU A 35 -6.03 8.29 26.36
N GLN A 36 -4.83 8.88 26.42
CA GLN A 36 -4.61 10.23 25.91
C GLN A 36 -4.89 10.32 24.40
N GLN A 37 -4.47 9.33 23.62
CA GLN A 37 -4.78 9.25 22.19
C GLN A 37 -6.28 9.07 21.93
N ILE A 38 -6.95 8.17 22.67
CA ILE A 38 -8.39 7.92 22.58
C ILE A 38 -9.19 9.18 22.92
N ARG A 39 -8.85 9.89 24.01
CA ARG A 39 -9.47 11.17 24.40
C ARG A 39 -9.30 12.22 23.29
N GLN A 40 -8.10 12.35 22.72
CA GLN A 40 -7.84 13.29 21.61
C GLN A 40 -8.59 12.95 20.32
N PHE A 41 -8.74 11.67 20.01
CA PHE A 41 -9.51 11.21 18.84
C PHE A 41 -11.01 11.44 19.03
N TYR A 42 -11.55 11.01 20.17
CA TYR A 42 -12.97 11.14 20.52
C TYR A 42 -13.40 12.61 20.53
N SER A 43 -12.61 13.50 21.15
CA SER A 43 -12.91 14.94 21.18
C SER A 43 -12.82 15.62 19.82
N LYS A 44 -11.91 15.18 18.93
CA LYS A 44 -11.85 15.66 17.54
C LYS A 44 -13.04 15.21 16.68
N GLN A 45 -13.64 14.05 16.96
CA GLN A 45 -14.78 13.54 16.18
C GLN A 45 -16.16 13.94 16.73
N ILE A 46 -16.31 14.01 18.05
CA ILE A 46 -17.63 14.14 18.73
C ILE A 46 -17.76 15.51 19.44
N GLY A 47 -16.70 16.34 19.44
CA GLY A 47 -16.74 17.72 19.96
C GLY A 47 -16.79 17.84 21.48
N ARG A 48 -16.78 16.72 22.21
CA ARG A 48 -16.71 16.66 23.68
C ARG A 48 -15.69 15.63 24.14
N ALA A 49 -15.25 15.71 25.41
CA ALA A 49 -14.54 14.61 26.03
C ALA A 49 -15.44 13.37 26.20
N PRO A 50 -14.88 12.15 26.20
CA PRO A 50 -15.60 10.96 26.65
C PRO A 50 -15.89 11.06 28.15
N THR A 51 -16.99 10.47 28.59
CA THR A 51 -17.33 10.31 30.02
C THR A 51 -16.50 9.18 30.66
N PRO A 52 -16.36 9.13 31.99
CA PRO A 52 -15.60 8.06 32.67
C PRO A 52 -16.10 6.63 32.35
N GLN A 53 -17.40 6.45 32.07
CA GLN A 53 -17.95 5.14 31.69
C GLN A 53 -17.61 4.77 30.23
N GLU A 54 -17.68 5.73 29.30
CA GLU A 54 -17.22 5.53 27.92
C GLU A 54 -15.72 5.22 27.90
N GLU A 55 -14.94 5.90 28.74
CA GLU A 55 -13.49 5.70 28.87
C GLU A 55 -13.14 4.30 29.39
N GLN A 56 -13.82 3.81 30.43
CA GLN A 56 -13.64 2.44 30.92
C GLN A 56 -14.05 1.37 29.89
N ALA A 57 -15.10 1.61 29.10
CA ALA A 57 -15.48 0.72 28.01
C ALA A 57 -14.42 0.67 26.89
N MET A 58 -13.88 1.82 26.50
CA MET A 58 -12.80 1.90 25.50
C MET A 58 -11.50 1.27 26.00
N LEU A 59 -11.14 1.43 27.28
CA LEU A 59 -10.03 0.69 27.92
C LEU A 59 -10.21 -0.82 27.83
N GLN A 60 -11.39 -1.34 28.18
CA GLN A 60 -11.67 -2.78 28.13
C GLN A 60 -11.60 -3.31 26.69
N GLN A 61 -12.12 -2.57 25.71
CA GLN A 61 -12.01 -2.91 24.29
C GLN A 61 -10.55 -2.88 23.80
N TRP A 62 -9.75 -1.92 24.26
CA TRP A 62 -8.31 -1.85 23.94
C TRP A 62 -7.54 -3.02 24.57
N ARG A 63 -7.74 -3.31 25.87
CA ARG A 63 -7.19 -4.49 26.57
C ARG A 63 -7.51 -5.79 25.82
N ALA A 64 -8.78 -6.00 25.45
CA ALA A 64 -9.22 -7.18 24.69
C ALA A 64 -8.59 -7.26 23.29
N THR A 65 -8.38 -6.12 22.62
CA THR A 65 -7.72 -6.05 21.31
C THR A 65 -6.23 -6.42 21.44
N MET A 66 -5.54 -5.84 22.41
CA MET A 66 -4.12 -6.11 22.70
C MET A 66 -3.88 -7.58 23.05
N LEU A 67 -4.76 -8.22 23.83
CA LEU A 67 -4.66 -9.67 24.12
C LEU A 67 -4.81 -10.54 22.87
N ASN A 68 -5.70 -10.20 21.94
CA ASN A 68 -5.85 -10.92 20.67
C ASN A 68 -4.65 -10.70 19.72
N VAL A 69 -3.93 -9.59 19.85
CA VAL A 69 -2.68 -9.33 19.11
C VAL A 69 -1.50 -10.05 19.75
N SER A 70 -1.36 -10.02 21.08
CA SER A 70 -0.24 -10.67 21.78
C SER A 70 -0.29 -12.19 21.71
N VAL A 71 -1.46 -12.81 21.73
CA VAL A 71 -1.61 -14.25 21.47
C VAL A 71 -1.18 -14.61 20.05
N LYS A 72 -1.51 -13.78 19.04
CA LYS A 72 -1.01 -13.98 17.66
C LYS A 72 0.51 -13.80 17.56
N ALA A 73 1.09 -12.81 18.25
CA ALA A 73 2.54 -12.59 18.26
C ALA A 73 3.29 -13.75 18.95
N ALA A 74 2.79 -14.23 20.10
CA ALA A 74 3.35 -15.40 20.79
C ALA A 74 3.27 -16.67 19.92
N GLN A 75 2.17 -16.86 19.19
CA GLN A 75 2.01 -17.99 18.27
C GLN A 75 2.95 -17.89 17.05
N ILE A 76 3.31 -16.68 16.60
CA ILE A 76 4.33 -16.45 15.57
C ILE A 76 5.72 -16.80 16.10
N ASN A 77 6.10 -16.32 17.28
CA ASN A 77 7.41 -16.65 17.88
C ASN A 77 7.56 -18.15 18.19
N ALA A 78 6.48 -18.83 18.62
CA ALA A 78 6.48 -20.28 18.81
C ALA A 78 6.68 -21.09 17.52
N MET A 79 6.42 -20.50 16.34
CA MET A 79 6.75 -21.11 15.04
C MET A 79 8.15 -20.70 14.53
N ALA A 80 8.76 -19.66 15.09
CA ALA A 80 10.11 -19.22 14.72
C ALA A 80 11.23 -20.04 15.41
N SER A 81 10.94 -20.70 16.54
CA SER A 81 11.92 -21.50 17.29
C SER A 81 12.13 -22.94 16.78
N GLY A 82 11.76 -23.23 15.53
CA GLY A 82 11.99 -24.53 14.89
C GLY A 82 13.47 -24.76 14.57
N GLN A 83 14.18 -25.45 15.46
CA GLN A 83 15.61 -25.71 15.31
C GLN A 83 15.93 -26.50 14.03
N ILE A 84 16.79 -25.93 13.17
CA ILE A 84 17.46 -26.64 12.07
C ILE A 84 18.97 -26.54 12.28
N SER A 85 19.63 -27.70 12.29
CA SER A 85 21.05 -27.84 12.62
C SER A 85 21.99 -27.25 11.55
N GLN A 86 23.19 -26.85 11.98
CA GLN A 86 24.19 -26.18 11.14
C GLN A 86 24.80 -27.08 10.05
N GLY A 87 25.19 -26.48 8.91
CA GLY A 87 25.84 -27.17 7.79
C GLY A 87 26.60 -26.22 6.83
N SER A 88 27.77 -25.74 7.26
CA SER A 88 28.90 -25.27 6.44
C SER A 88 28.69 -24.30 5.24
N ALA A 89 28.83 -23.00 5.55
CA ALA A 89 29.65 -21.98 4.86
C ALA A 89 29.82 -21.92 3.31
N SER A 90 29.58 -20.71 2.79
CA SER A 90 30.43 -19.97 1.82
C SER A 90 30.48 -20.39 0.34
N ALA A 91 29.61 -19.76 -0.47
CA ALA A 91 29.95 -19.25 -1.80
C ALA A 91 29.21 -17.91 -2.03
N GLY A 92 29.74 -17.05 -2.91
CA GLY A 92 29.11 -15.77 -3.27
C GLY A 92 27.91 -15.93 -4.22
N PRO A 93 27.14 -14.85 -4.48
CA PRO A 93 25.98 -14.90 -5.37
C PRO A 93 26.40 -15.01 -6.85
N GLU A 94 26.61 -16.23 -7.34
CA GLU A 94 26.70 -16.49 -8.78
C GLU A 94 25.34 -16.24 -9.47
N PRO A 95 25.32 -15.78 -10.74
CA PRO A 95 24.08 -15.61 -11.48
C PRO A 95 23.42 -16.97 -11.76
N ILE A 96 22.26 -17.21 -11.15
CA ILE A 96 21.42 -18.37 -11.48
C ILE A 96 21.09 -18.27 -12.98
N THR A 97 21.67 -19.16 -13.78
CA THR A 97 21.60 -19.13 -15.26
C THR A 97 20.90 -20.39 -15.77
N PRO A 98 19.55 -20.38 -15.92
CA PRO A 98 18.81 -21.55 -16.38
C PRO A 98 18.99 -21.79 -17.88
N SER A 99 18.61 -22.97 -18.36
CA SER A 99 18.76 -23.33 -19.77
C SER A 99 17.99 -22.38 -20.70
N ASN A 100 18.73 -21.75 -21.63
CA ASN A 100 18.18 -20.77 -22.57
C ASN A 100 17.12 -21.36 -23.53
N SER A 101 17.00 -22.68 -23.66
CA SER A 101 16.01 -23.39 -24.48
C SER A 101 14.57 -22.96 -24.18
N ASN A 102 14.25 -22.77 -22.90
CA ASN A 102 12.87 -22.55 -22.47
C ASN A 102 12.46 -21.08 -22.72
N GLU A 103 13.32 -20.13 -22.36
CA GLU A 103 13.10 -18.70 -22.65
C GLU A 103 13.06 -18.45 -24.17
N GLN A 104 13.92 -19.10 -24.97
CA GLN A 104 13.87 -19.00 -26.43
C GLN A 104 12.57 -19.58 -27.02
N THR A 105 12.00 -20.60 -26.39
CA THR A 105 10.70 -21.18 -26.81
C THR A 105 9.56 -20.22 -26.50
N VAL A 106 9.53 -19.64 -25.30
CA VAL A 106 8.52 -18.62 -24.94
C VAL A 106 8.70 -17.34 -25.78
N ALA A 107 9.92 -16.92 -26.07
CA ALA A 107 10.19 -15.78 -26.97
C ALA A 107 9.64 -16.00 -28.39
N LYS A 108 9.75 -17.22 -28.92
CA LYS A 108 9.13 -17.59 -30.22
C LYS A 108 7.60 -17.57 -30.14
N GLN A 109 7.01 -17.97 -29.03
CA GLN A 109 5.57 -17.83 -28.80
C GLN A 109 5.14 -16.36 -28.72
N LEU A 110 5.88 -15.51 -27.98
CA LEU A 110 5.60 -14.07 -27.92
C LEU A 110 5.70 -13.37 -29.28
N ALA A 111 6.55 -13.87 -30.19
CA ALA A 111 6.69 -13.32 -31.54
C ALA A 111 5.44 -13.52 -32.43
N THR A 112 4.55 -14.47 -32.11
CA THR A 112 3.29 -14.65 -32.88
C THR A 112 2.27 -13.54 -32.61
N LEU A 113 2.38 -12.83 -31.47
CA LEU A 113 1.62 -11.62 -31.13
C LEU A 113 2.04 -10.38 -31.95
N GLY A 114 2.83 -10.57 -33.01
CA GLY A 114 3.25 -9.53 -33.95
C GLY A 114 4.15 -8.46 -33.34
N LYS A 115 4.16 -7.28 -33.97
CA LYS A 115 4.83 -6.08 -33.45
C LYS A 115 3.87 -5.30 -32.53
N PRO A 116 4.40 -4.48 -31.59
CA PRO A 116 3.63 -3.42 -30.95
C PRO A 116 2.85 -2.60 -31.98
N LYS A 117 1.61 -2.27 -31.63
CA LYS A 117 0.71 -1.37 -32.38
C LYS A 117 0.34 -0.23 -31.44
N THR A 118 0.37 1.00 -31.95
CA THR A 118 -0.03 2.21 -31.22
C THR A 118 -1.52 2.49 -31.43
N GLY A 119 -2.11 3.39 -30.62
CA GLY A 119 -3.44 3.95 -30.89
C GLY A 119 -4.61 3.38 -30.07
N PHE A 120 -4.39 2.40 -29.19
CA PHE A 120 -5.47 1.77 -28.42
C PHE A 120 -5.81 2.53 -27.14
N SER A 121 -7.11 2.66 -26.87
CA SER A 121 -7.61 3.17 -25.59
C SER A 121 -7.76 2.03 -24.60
N ILE A 122 -6.73 1.78 -23.80
CA ILE A 122 -6.78 0.79 -22.70
C ILE A 122 -7.13 1.52 -21.40
N VAL A 123 -8.26 1.16 -20.78
CA VAL A 123 -8.73 1.80 -19.54
C VAL A 123 -9.10 0.77 -18.46
N GLN A 124 -8.94 1.19 -17.20
CA GLN A 124 -9.25 0.39 -16.02
C GLN A 124 -10.77 0.20 -15.86
N ALA A 125 -11.18 -0.99 -15.41
CA ALA A 125 -12.55 -1.26 -14.96
C ALA A 125 -12.53 -2.00 -13.61
N ARG A 126 -13.71 -2.10 -12.97
CA ARG A 126 -13.89 -2.78 -11.67
C ARG A 126 -13.53 -4.26 -11.72
N ASP A 127 -13.99 -4.96 -12.77
CA ASP A 127 -13.95 -6.41 -12.89
C ASP A 127 -13.04 -6.90 -14.04
N GLY A 128 -12.11 -6.04 -14.47
CA GLY A 128 -11.23 -6.27 -15.62
C GLY A 128 -10.74 -4.96 -16.23
N LEU A 129 -10.53 -4.96 -17.55
CA LEU A 129 -10.08 -3.81 -18.32
C LEU A 129 -10.94 -3.63 -19.58
N LYS A 130 -10.92 -2.44 -20.17
CA LYS A 130 -11.53 -2.17 -21.47
C LYS A 130 -10.45 -1.88 -22.52
N ILE A 131 -10.67 -2.31 -23.75
CA ILE A 131 -9.86 -2.00 -24.94
C ILE A 131 -10.78 -1.32 -25.95
N ASP A 132 -10.45 -0.10 -26.36
CA ASP A 132 -11.22 0.74 -27.29
C ASP A 132 -12.69 0.99 -26.89
N GLY A 133 -12.99 0.80 -25.60
CA GLY A 133 -14.32 0.96 -24.99
C GLY A 133 -14.99 -0.36 -24.62
N ASP A 134 -14.66 -1.46 -25.30
CA ASP A 134 -15.24 -2.78 -25.05
C ASP A 134 -14.59 -3.49 -23.86
N SER A 135 -15.40 -4.16 -23.05
CA SER A 135 -14.93 -4.90 -21.88
C SER A 135 -14.20 -6.18 -22.30
N TYR A 136 -12.92 -6.28 -21.95
CA TYR A 136 -12.14 -7.48 -22.22
C TYR A 136 -12.46 -8.57 -21.18
N LEU A 137 -12.82 -9.76 -21.68
CA LEU A 137 -13.23 -10.92 -20.88
C LEU A 137 -12.38 -12.14 -21.25
N ASP A 138 -12.04 -12.96 -20.26
CA ASP A 138 -11.34 -14.23 -20.47
C ASP A 138 -12.29 -15.41 -20.18
N PRO A 139 -12.48 -16.37 -21.11
CA PRO A 139 -13.38 -17.51 -20.91
C PRO A 139 -12.95 -18.45 -19.79
N SER A 140 -11.72 -18.33 -19.28
CA SER A 140 -11.18 -19.16 -18.19
C SER A 140 -11.63 -18.69 -16.80
N GLY A 141 -12.18 -17.48 -16.66
CA GLY A 141 -12.64 -16.93 -15.38
C GLY A 141 -12.40 -15.44 -15.21
N ALA A 142 -12.90 -14.90 -14.10
CA ALA A 142 -12.81 -13.47 -13.79
C ALA A 142 -11.36 -12.97 -13.68
N ILE A 143 -11.10 -11.82 -14.29
CA ILE A 143 -9.84 -11.08 -14.16
C ILE A 143 -9.74 -10.54 -12.73
N ARG A 144 -8.57 -10.69 -12.09
CA ARG A 144 -8.31 -10.23 -10.72
C ARG A 144 -7.40 -9.00 -10.67
N ASN A 145 -6.21 -9.10 -11.25
CA ASN A 145 -5.25 -8.00 -11.35
C ASN A 145 -4.84 -7.82 -12.82
N TYR A 146 -4.45 -6.61 -13.20
CA TYR A 146 -3.92 -6.33 -14.54
C TYR A 146 -2.98 -5.12 -14.53
N ALA A 147 -2.09 -5.06 -15.52
CA ALA A 147 -1.22 -3.93 -15.81
C ALA A 147 -0.99 -3.86 -17.32
N PHE A 148 -0.93 -2.64 -17.87
CA PHE A 148 -0.82 -2.41 -19.31
C PHE A 148 0.07 -1.22 -19.66
N ASP A 149 0.50 -1.19 -20.92
CA ASP A 149 1.22 -0.08 -21.56
C ASP A 149 0.39 0.43 -22.75
N SER A 150 -0.15 1.65 -22.63
CA SER A 150 -1.00 2.28 -23.66
C SER A 150 -0.26 2.63 -24.94
N LEU A 151 1.08 2.75 -24.90
CA LEU A 151 1.89 3.09 -26.07
C LEU A 151 2.18 1.87 -26.95
N THR A 152 2.36 0.70 -26.34
CA THR A 152 2.73 -0.54 -27.05
C THR A 152 1.58 -1.53 -27.24
N GLY A 153 0.47 -1.31 -26.52
CA GLY A 153 -0.66 -2.22 -26.42
C GLY A 153 -0.37 -3.48 -25.60
N ASP A 154 0.73 -3.54 -24.84
CA ASP A 154 1.10 -4.72 -24.06
C ASP A 154 0.25 -4.81 -22.78
N ILE A 155 -0.42 -5.95 -22.56
CA ILE A 155 -1.29 -6.17 -21.39
C ILE A 155 -0.91 -7.48 -20.70
N THR A 156 -0.68 -7.44 -19.39
CA THR A 156 -0.63 -8.63 -18.55
C THR A 156 -1.73 -8.58 -17.50
N TYR A 157 -2.43 -9.70 -17.33
CA TYR A 157 -3.54 -9.85 -16.39
C TYR A 157 -3.52 -11.22 -15.72
N SER A 158 -4.19 -11.36 -14.57
CA SER A 158 -4.38 -12.64 -13.90
C SER A 158 -5.85 -13.05 -13.88
N VAL A 159 -6.11 -14.32 -14.16
CA VAL A 159 -7.41 -14.98 -13.93
C VAL A 159 -7.30 -15.95 -12.77
N GLN A 160 -8.38 -16.12 -12.01
CA GLN A 160 -8.43 -17.06 -10.90
C GLN A 160 -8.90 -18.44 -11.36
N SER A 161 -8.06 -19.46 -11.19
CA SER A 161 -8.37 -20.87 -11.43
C SER A 161 -8.37 -21.63 -10.10
N GLY A 162 -9.54 -21.73 -9.47
CA GLY A 162 -9.67 -22.27 -8.11
C GLY A 162 -8.93 -21.40 -7.08
N GLN A 163 -7.86 -21.94 -6.49
CA GLN A 163 -6.95 -21.17 -5.61
C GLN A 163 -5.73 -20.59 -6.36
N GLN A 164 -5.47 -21.03 -7.59
CA GLN A 164 -4.32 -20.58 -8.37
C GLN A 164 -4.64 -19.26 -9.10
N LEU A 165 -3.64 -18.39 -9.24
CA LEU A 165 -3.68 -17.27 -10.19
C LEU A 165 -2.91 -17.66 -11.45
N VAL A 166 -3.52 -17.52 -12.61
CA VAL A 166 -2.89 -17.76 -13.92
C VAL A 166 -2.66 -16.42 -14.59
N TYR A 167 -1.40 -16.05 -14.79
CA TYR A 167 -0.98 -14.79 -15.41
C TYR A 167 -0.82 -14.98 -16.91
N LYS A 168 -1.61 -14.23 -17.67
CA LYS A 168 -1.65 -14.24 -19.13
C LYS A 168 -1.18 -12.91 -19.68
N TYR A 169 -0.58 -12.95 -20.86
CA TYR A 169 -0.11 -11.79 -21.61
C TYR A 169 -0.77 -11.77 -22.98
N LEU A 170 -1.29 -10.61 -23.37
CA LEU A 170 -1.79 -10.34 -24.72
C LEU A 170 -1.24 -9.00 -25.24
N ARG A 171 -1.50 -8.73 -26.52
CA ARG A 171 -1.31 -7.41 -27.11
C ARG A 171 -2.62 -6.91 -27.72
N ALA A 172 -3.01 -5.68 -27.38
CA ALA A 172 -4.18 -5.02 -27.95
C ALA A 172 -4.10 -5.00 -29.50
N GLY A 173 -5.24 -5.26 -30.15
CA GLY A 173 -5.33 -5.40 -31.61
C GLY A 173 -4.49 -6.54 -32.21
N SER A 174 -4.04 -7.52 -31.42
CA SER A 174 -3.53 -8.81 -31.92
C SER A 174 -4.69 -9.80 -32.08
N PRO A 175 -4.77 -10.59 -33.17
CA PRO A 175 -5.79 -11.62 -33.36
C PRO A 175 -5.41 -12.96 -32.70
N ALA A 176 -4.28 -13.04 -32.01
CA ALA A 176 -3.78 -14.28 -31.40
C ALA A 176 -4.10 -14.35 -29.90
N GLU A 177 -4.40 -15.57 -29.43
CA GLU A 177 -4.82 -15.87 -28.06
C GLU A 177 -3.82 -15.42 -26.97
N PRO A 178 -4.30 -15.06 -25.77
CA PRO A 178 -3.44 -14.72 -24.64
C PRO A 178 -2.53 -15.87 -24.20
N ILE A 179 -1.25 -15.59 -24.06
CA ILE A 179 -0.22 -16.57 -23.70
C ILE A 179 -0.07 -16.60 -22.17
N THR A 180 -0.21 -17.76 -21.53
CA THR A 180 0.12 -17.93 -20.11
C THR A 180 1.62 -17.74 -19.90
N ILE A 181 1.99 -16.73 -19.11
CA ILE A 181 3.39 -16.38 -18.82
C ILE A 181 3.85 -16.80 -17.41
N ALA A 182 2.94 -16.96 -16.46
CA ALA A 182 3.23 -17.52 -15.15
C ALA A 182 1.97 -18.09 -14.49
N THR A 183 2.14 -18.95 -13.50
CA THR A 183 1.09 -19.31 -12.53
C THR A 183 1.59 -19.07 -11.12
N ALA A 184 0.70 -18.76 -10.19
CA ALA A 184 1.02 -18.56 -8.78
C ALA A 184 0.05 -19.36 -7.90
N GLN A 185 0.60 -20.28 -7.11
CA GLN A 185 -0.14 -21.09 -6.13
C GLN A 185 0.07 -20.52 -4.72
N PRO A 186 -0.99 -20.32 -3.92
CA PRO A 186 -0.82 -19.90 -2.52
C PRO A 186 -0.28 -21.06 -1.68
N SER A 187 0.69 -20.74 -0.81
CA SER A 187 1.34 -21.64 0.15
C SER A 187 1.48 -20.89 1.47
N GLY A 188 0.45 -21.00 2.32
CA GLY A 188 0.33 -20.15 3.51
C GLY A 188 0.19 -18.67 3.14
N ARG A 189 1.16 -17.84 3.55
CA ARG A 189 1.26 -16.41 3.18
C ARG A 189 2.18 -16.13 1.99
N ILE A 190 2.69 -17.17 1.31
CA ILE A 190 3.68 -17.07 0.24
C ILE A 190 3.07 -17.57 -1.07
N TRP A 191 3.26 -16.83 -2.14
CA TRP A 191 2.98 -17.28 -3.51
C TRP A 191 4.17 -18.09 -4.03
N GLN A 192 3.90 -19.31 -4.48
CA GLN A 192 4.84 -20.11 -5.26
C GLN A 192 4.54 -19.91 -6.73
N VAL A 193 5.45 -19.23 -7.42
CA VAL A 193 5.24 -18.68 -8.77
C VAL A 193 6.08 -19.45 -9.78
N THR A 194 5.42 -20.15 -10.71
CA THR A 194 6.07 -20.87 -11.81
C THR A 194 5.94 -20.07 -13.09
N THR A 195 7.06 -19.63 -13.64
CA THR A 195 7.12 -18.92 -14.93
C THR A 195 6.95 -19.88 -16.12
N ALA A 196 6.55 -19.38 -17.30
CA ALA A 196 6.41 -20.18 -18.52
C ALA A 196 7.72 -20.85 -18.99
N SER A 197 8.88 -20.32 -18.58
CA SER A 197 10.18 -20.95 -18.80
C SER A 197 10.52 -22.10 -17.82
N GLY A 198 9.69 -22.31 -16.79
CA GLY A 198 9.86 -23.31 -15.74
C GLY A 198 10.59 -22.83 -14.47
N LYS A 199 11.09 -21.59 -14.44
CA LYS A 199 11.72 -21.01 -13.23
C LYS A 199 10.67 -20.80 -12.14
N GLN A 200 11.01 -21.16 -10.91
CA GLN A 200 10.19 -20.96 -9.72
C GLN A 200 10.69 -19.74 -8.92
N ILE A 201 9.75 -18.97 -8.35
CA ILE A 201 10.02 -17.79 -7.51
C ILE A 201 9.03 -17.82 -6.34
N SER A 202 9.49 -17.54 -5.12
CA SER A 202 8.65 -17.50 -3.91
C SER A 202 8.60 -16.09 -3.33
N GLY A 203 7.41 -15.55 -3.01
CA GLY A 203 7.27 -14.19 -2.47
C GLY A 203 5.96 -13.91 -1.71
N ASN A 204 5.92 -12.83 -0.94
CA ASN A 204 4.72 -12.38 -0.23
C ASN A 204 3.75 -11.61 -1.14
N THR A 205 4.28 -10.80 -2.07
CA THR A 205 3.48 -10.02 -3.03
C THR A 205 3.78 -10.49 -4.46
N ILE A 206 2.74 -10.56 -5.29
CA ILE A 206 2.86 -10.73 -6.75
C ILE A 206 1.94 -9.74 -7.48
N ALA A 207 2.51 -8.98 -8.42
CA ALA A 207 1.82 -8.01 -9.25
C ALA A 207 2.07 -8.27 -10.75
N PRO A 208 1.06 -8.14 -11.64
CA PRO A 208 1.32 -8.07 -13.07
C PRO A 208 2.05 -6.77 -13.42
N ILE A 209 2.87 -6.80 -14.46
CA ILE A 209 3.47 -5.62 -15.10
C ILE A 209 3.34 -5.76 -16.62
N PRO A 210 3.44 -4.68 -17.42
CA PRO A 210 3.39 -4.83 -18.87
C PRO A 210 4.51 -5.75 -19.37
N LYS A 211 4.12 -6.77 -20.16
CA LYS A 211 4.95 -7.91 -20.58
C LYS A 211 5.51 -8.81 -19.46
N GLY A 212 4.96 -8.87 -18.25
CA GLY A 212 5.61 -9.67 -17.19
C GLY A 212 4.92 -9.73 -15.82
N VAL A 213 5.63 -10.28 -14.84
CA VAL A 213 5.20 -10.27 -13.43
C VAL A 213 6.34 -9.83 -12.52
N MET A 214 5.97 -9.13 -11.44
CA MET A 214 6.83 -8.81 -10.31
C MET A 214 6.45 -9.69 -9.12
N VAL A 215 7.45 -10.28 -8.47
CA VAL A 215 7.30 -11.03 -7.21
C VAL A 215 8.24 -10.40 -6.19
N SER A 216 7.79 -10.05 -4.99
CA SER A 216 8.67 -9.54 -3.92
C SER A 216 8.71 -10.46 -2.71
N ARG A 217 9.80 -10.37 -1.95
CA ARG A 217 10.01 -11.12 -0.70
C ARG A 217 10.92 -10.31 0.23
N GLY A 218 10.32 -9.50 1.12
CA GLY A 218 11.07 -8.56 1.96
C GLY A 218 11.88 -7.57 1.11
N SER A 219 13.15 -7.33 1.46
CA SER A 219 14.10 -6.46 0.76
C SER A 219 14.56 -6.97 -0.63
N SER A 220 13.74 -7.74 -1.34
CA SER A 220 14.03 -8.29 -2.66
C SER A 220 12.81 -8.26 -3.59
N ALA A 221 13.05 -7.84 -4.84
CA ALA A 221 12.10 -7.89 -5.94
C ALA A 221 12.65 -8.74 -7.10
N PHE A 222 11.78 -9.52 -7.74
CA PHE A 222 12.08 -10.39 -8.87
C PHE A 222 11.15 -10.05 -10.03
N ARG A 223 11.72 -9.51 -11.11
CA ARG A 223 11.02 -9.17 -12.34
C ARG A 223 11.16 -10.31 -13.34
N TYR A 224 10.07 -10.98 -13.68
CA TYR A 224 10.02 -11.88 -14.84
C TYR A 224 9.46 -11.16 -16.07
N VAL A 225 10.21 -11.21 -17.18
CA VAL A 225 9.72 -10.86 -18.53
C VAL A 225 10.01 -12.06 -19.44
N PRO A 226 9.01 -12.68 -20.09
CA PRO A 226 9.22 -13.92 -20.81
C PRO A 226 10.13 -13.72 -22.02
N GLY A 227 11.08 -14.63 -22.22
CA GLY A 227 12.12 -14.49 -23.25
C GLY A 227 13.31 -13.61 -22.84
N LEU A 228 13.19 -12.80 -21.78
CA LEU A 228 14.31 -12.09 -21.12
C LEU A 228 14.68 -12.72 -19.76
N GLY A 229 13.80 -13.57 -19.22
CA GLY A 229 13.99 -14.24 -17.94
C GLY A 229 13.72 -13.38 -16.71
N VAL A 230 14.48 -13.64 -15.65
CA VAL A 230 14.27 -13.04 -14.32
C VAL A 230 15.44 -12.13 -14.01
N LYS A 231 15.15 -10.87 -13.64
CA LYS A 231 16.10 -9.95 -13.01
C LYS A 231 15.71 -9.75 -11.55
N SER A 232 16.69 -9.76 -10.64
CA SER A 232 16.51 -9.37 -9.24
C SER A 232 16.93 -7.92 -9.00
N ALA A 233 16.24 -7.25 -8.08
CA ALA A 233 16.61 -5.94 -7.54
C ALA A 233 16.43 -5.96 -6.02
N SER A 234 17.32 -5.30 -5.29
CA SER A 234 17.18 -5.12 -3.83
C SER A 234 16.21 -3.98 -3.54
N ILE A 235 15.26 -4.20 -2.65
CA ILE A 235 14.41 -3.14 -2.07
C ILE A 235 15.15 -2.62 -0.81
N PRO A 236 15.20 -1.30 -0.54
CA PRO A 236 15.84 -0.77 0.67
C PRO A 236 15.21 -1.30 1.97
N ASP A 237 16.01 -1.45 3.02
CA ASP A 237 15.52 -1.92 4.32
C ASP A 237 14.45 -0.99 4.91
N GLY A 238 13.45 -1.57 5.59
CA GLY A 238 12.28 -0.85 6.09
C GLY A 238 11.20 -0.56 5.04
N TRP A 239 11.34 -1.08 3.81
CA TRP A 239 10.35 -0.96 2.73
C TRP A 239 9.98 -2.32 2.14
N GLU A 240 8.77 -2.43 1.60
CA GLU A 240 8.35 -3.56 0.76
C GLU A 240 7.52 -3.09 -0.46
N MET A 241 7.37 -3.95 -1.47
CA MET A 241 6.59 -3.61 -2.66
C MET A 241 5.09 -3.60 -2.33
N ALA A 242 4.45 -2.44 -2.51
CA ALA A 242 3.03 -2.26 -2.25
C ALA A 242 2.18 -3.21 -3.10
N GLN A 243 1.08 -3.74 -2.55
CA GLN A 243 0.32 -4.83 -3.16
C GLN A 243 -0.21 -4.49 -4.57
N PHE A 244 -0.68 -3.26 -4.78
CA PHE A 244 -1.27 -2.82 -6.04
C PHE A 244 -0.42 -1.73 -6.70
N GLN A 245 0.07 -2.02 -7.91
CA GLN A 245 0.87 -1.10 -8.72
C GLN A 245 -0.05 -0.44 -9.76
N ARG A 246 -0.18 0.90 -9.77
CA ARG A 246 -1.04 1.63 -10.74
C ARG A 246 -0.30 2.09 -11.99
N GLY A 247 1.03 2.26 -11.91
CA GLY A 247 1.84 2.73 -13.03
C GLY A 247 2.53 1.65 -13.83
N ASN A 248 3.11 2.07 -14.95
CA ASN A 248 3.78 1.19 -15.91
C ASN A 248 5.20 0.81 -15.43
N VAL A 249 5.29 -0.10 -14.46
CA VAL A 249 6.56 -0.69 -13.97
C VAL A 249 7.41 -1.25 -15.12
N GLY A 250 6.75 -1.82 -16.15
CA GLY A 250 7.39 -2.50 -17.27
C GLY A 250 8.25 -1.58 -18.14
N ALA A 251 7.80 -0.36 -18.42
CA ALA A 251 8.52 0.60 -19.24
C ALA A 251 9.25 1.69 -18.42
N THR A 252 8.75 2.04 -17.22
CA THR A 252 9.38 3.08 -16.39
C THR A 252 10.50 2.56 -15.48
N ASN A 253 10.52 1.25 -15.19
CA ASN A 253 11.36 0.61 -14.18
C ASN A 253 11.13 1.11 -12.73
N PHE A 254 10.09 1.90 -12.48
CA PHE A 254 9.68 2.31 -11.12
C PHE A 254 8.63 1.37 -10.54
N VAL A 255 8.79 1.00 -9.27
CA VAL A 255 7.76 0.38 -8.43
C VAL A 255 7.36 1.31 -7.30
N LEU A 256 6.11 1.20 -6.84
CA LEU A 256 5.68 1.78 -5.58
C LEU A 256 6.05 0.85 -4.43
N LEU A 257 6.83 1.38 -3.49
CA LEU A 257 7.11 0.77 -2.20
C LEU A 257 6.20 1.39 -1.12
N GLU A 258 5.92 0.60 -0.09
CA GLU A 258 5.32 1.07 1.16
C GLU A 258 6.21 0.72 2.36
N LYS A 259 6.12 1.54 3.40
CA LYS A 259 6.99 1.46 4.57
C LYS A 259 6.57 0.34 5.52
N GLN A 260 7.50 -0.51 5.90
CA GLN A 260 7.26 -1.59 6.86
C GLN A 260 7.22 -1.05 8.28
N TYR A 261 6.02 -1.03 8.88
CA TYR A 261 5.86 -0.73 10.30
C TYR A 261 6.14 -1.97 11.15
N VAL A 262 7.41 -2.17 11.49
CA VAL A 262 7.82 -3.15 12.50
C VAL A 262 7.10 -2.83 13.81
N HIS A 263 6.15 -3.68 14.22
CA HIS A 263 5.33 -3.50 15.43
C HIS A 263 6.01 -4.05 16.69
N ASP A 264 7.32 -3.86 16.80
CA ASP A 264 8.11 -4.18 18.00
C ASP A 264 8.32 -2.93 18.85
N GLY A 265 8.15 -3.08 20.16
CA GLY A 265 7.98 -1.95 21.09
C GLY A 265 9.27 -1.23 21.44
N GLY A 266 9.69 -0.25 20.63
CA GLY A 266 10.83 0.62 20.97
C GLY A 266 10.90 1.91 20.17
N LEU A 267 10.93 3.06 20.86
CA LEU A 267 11.22 4.37 20.24
C LEU A 267 12.62 4.45 19.61
N GLY A 268 13.53 3.51 19.93
CA GLY A 268 14.89 3.46 19.42
C GLY A 268 15.01 3.24 17.91
N ASP A 269 14.19 2.36 17.32
CA ASP A 269 14.33 2.01 15.89
C ASP A 269 13.75 3.04 14.91
N ILE A 270 12.89 3.91 15.41
CA ILE A 270 12.51 5.13 14.68
C ILE A 270 13.74 6.04 14.52
N PHE A 271 14.61 6.14 15.54
CA PHE A 271 15.83 6.94 15.48
C PHE A 271 17.01 6.24 14.77
N SER A 272 17.03 4.91 14.64
CA SER A 272 18.04 4.20 13.83
C SER A 272 17.76 4.44 12.34
N THR A 273 16.51 4.27 11.90
CA THR A 273 16.08 4.47 10.51
C THR A 273 16.24 5.91 10.02
N VAL A 274 16.02 6.92 10.89
CA VAL A 274 16.21 8.34 10.54
C VAL A 274 17.68 8.72 10.35
N LYS A 275 18.64 7.96 10.90
CA LYS A 275 20.09 8.28 10.77
C LYS A 275 20.71 7.90 9.42
N SER A 276 20.12 6.99 8.65
CA SER A 276 20.56 6.69 7.28
C SER A 276 19.96 7.64 6.24
N MET A 277 18.82 8.26 6.53
CA MET A 277 18.14 9.24 5.67
C MET A 277 18.50 10.68 6.05
N GLY A 278 19.72 11.10 5.67
CA GLY A 278 20.16 12.48 5.85
C GLY A 278 19.22 13.50 5.20
N ALA A 279 18.80 14.51 5.98
CA ALA A 279 18.00 15.67 5.56
C ALA A 279 16.51 15.46 5.20
N LEU A 280 15.76 14.64 5.95
CA LEU A 280 14.29 14.78 6.00
C LEU A 280 13.86 15.94 6.92
N VAL A 281 13.83 17.16 6.38
CA VAL A 281 13.23 18.33 7.04
C VAL A 281 11.71 18.29 6.84
N GLY A 282 10.96 17.97 7.90
CA GLY A 282 9.49 18.03 7.87
C GLY A 282 8.78 17.13 8.88
N LEU A 283 8.77 17.52 10.17
CA LEU A 283 8.16 16.76 11.28
C LEU A 283 6.62 16.52 11.19
N ASN A 284 5.97 16.97 10.12
CA ASN A 284 4.53 16.80 9.87
C ASN A 284 4.21 15.95 8.62
N LYS A 285 5.23 15.38 7.95
CA LYS A 285 4.99 14.54 6.76
C LYS A 285 4.85 13.06 7.13
N LYS A 286 3.89 12.39 6.50
CA LYS A 286 3.73 10.93 6.46
C LYS A 286 4.26 10.42 5.11
N GLU A 287 5.58 10.28 5.02
CA GLU A 287 6.24 9.73 3.83
C GLU A 287 6.24 8.20 3.90
N ASP A 288 5.03 7.61 3.84
CA ASP A 288 4.78 6.17 4.05
C ASP A 288 4.88 5.37 2.74
N TYR A 289 4.91 6.04 1.58
CA TYR A 289 5.11 5.48 0.25
C TYR A 289 6.30 6.13 -0.47
N ALA A 290 6.91 5.37 -1.39
CA ALA A 290 7.97 5.90 -2.24
C ALA A 290 7.97 5.24 -3.63
N LEU A 291 8.36 5.97 -4.67
CA LEU A 291 8.66 5.39 -5.98
C LEU A 291 10.15 5.03 -6.04
N PHE A 292 10.45 3.76 -6.31
CA PHE A 292 11.81 3.22 -6.33
C PHE A 292 12.16 2.69 -7.72
N ASN A 293 13.31 3.12 -8.25
CA ASN A 293 13.82 2.66 -9.53
C ASN A 293 14.57 1.32 -9.40
N LEU A 294 14.12 0.29 -10.11
CA LEU A 294 14.68 -1.06 -10.05
C LEU A 294 16.07 -1.21 -10.71
N GLU A 295 16.57 -0.20 -11.43
CA GLU A 295 17.85 -0.28 -12.17
C GLU A 295 18.96 0.60 -11.57
N ASN A 296 18.61 1.78 -11.03
CA ASN A 296 19.57 2.72 -10.43
C ASN A 296 19.35 2.99 -8.93
N SER A 297 18.38 2.32 -8.31
CA SER A 297 18.04 2.41 -6.87
C SER A 297 17.65 3.82 -6.37
N LYS A 298 17.35 4.78 -7.25
CA LYS A 298 16.85 6.11 -6.86
C LYS A 298 15.46 5.96 -6.21
N LEU A 299 15.32 6.52 -5.01
CA LEU A 299 14.10 6.50 -4.20
C LEU A 299 13.49 7.92 -4.16
N TYR A 300 12.20 8.03 -4.47
CA TYR A 300 11.42 9.26 -4.35
C TYR A 300 10.34 9.09 -3.27
N PRO A 301 10.54 9.61 -2.04
CA PRO A 301 9.51 9.59 -1.01
C PRO A 301 8.32 10.47 -1.39
N LEU A 302 7.11 10.01 -1.07
CA LEU A 302 5.85 10.68 -1.35
C LEU A 302 5.11 10.94 -0.03
N ASN A 303 4.60 12.16 0.20
CA ASN A 303 3.82 12.47 1.43
C ASN A 303 2.37 11.94 1.33
N ILE A 304 2.26 10.61 1.19
CA ILE A 304 1.04 9.82 1.11
C ILE A 304 0.99 8.93 2.35
N GLN A 305 -0.12 9.01 3.10
CA GLN A 305 -0.30 8.22 4.31
C GLN A 305 -0.81 6.79 4.04
N VAL A 306 -0.36 5.81 4.85
CA VAL A 306 -0.81 4.39 4.81
C VAL A 306 -2.30 4.21 5.17
N ASP A 307 -2.86 5.16 5.91
CA ASP A 307 -4.24 5.10 6.42
C ASP A 307 -5.31 5.03 5.31
N GLY A 308 -6.29 4.15 5.50
CA GLY A 308 -7.47 4.04 4.62
C GLY A 308 -7.39 2.96 3.53
N LYS A 309 -6.27 2.23 3.39
CA LYS A 309 -6.17 1.11 2.43
C LYS A 309 -7.03 -0.12 2.80
N MET A 310 -7.28 -0.33 4.10
CA MET A 310 -8.01 -1.48 4.62
C MET A 310 -9.54 -1.25 4.67
N ARG A 311 -10.32 -2.22 4.21
CA ARG A 311 -11.76 -2.37 4.50
C ARG A 311 -11.94 -3.42 5.60
N SER A 312 -12.76 -3.12 6.61
CA SER A 312 -13.12 -4.05 7.69
C SER A 312 -14.58 -4.47 7.54
N VAL A 313 -14.83 -5.76 7.35
CA VAL A 313 -16.18 -6.34 7.38
C VAL A 313 -16.41 -6.95 8.76
N MET A 314 -17.40 -6.40 9.47
CA MET A 314 -17.88 -6.97 10.74
C MET A 314 -19.04 -7.94 10.48
N SER A 315 -19.11 -9.00 11.26
CA SER A 315 -20.15 -10.02 11.16
C SER A 315 -20.50 -10.61 12.53
N ASN A 316 -21.58 -11.40 12.60
CA ASN A 316 -22.13 -11.93 13.85
C ASN A 316 -22.49 -10.83 14.88
N CYS A 317 -22.96 -9.69 14.38
CA CYS A 317 -23.34 -8.53 15.19
C CYS A 317 -24.63 -8.79 15.98
N ARG A 318 -24.61 -8.49 17.28
CA ARG A 318 -25.76 -8.47 18.18
C ARG A 318 -25.99 -7.04 18.69
N GLN A 319 -27.23 -6.63 18.84
CA GLN A 319 -27.54 -5.32 19.37
C GLN A 319 -27.20 -5.26 20.87
N LYS A 320 -26.36 -4.29 21.27
CA LYS A 320 -25.95 -4.07 22.67
C LYS A 320 -26.82 -3.00 23.33
N ASN A 321 -27.20 -1.96 22.57
CA ASN A 321 -28.17 -0.94 22.94
C ASN A 321 -28.71 -0.22 21.67
N ALA A 322 -29.42 0.90 21.84
CA ALA A 322 -30.01 1.66 20.72
C ALA A 322 -29.01 2.31 19.75
N LEU A 323 -27.72 2.43 20.13
CA LEU A 323 -26.67 3.11 19.37
C LEU A 323 -25.48 2.21 19.02
N VAL A 324 -25.34 1.05 19.67
CA VAL A 324 -24.17 0.17 19.57
C VAL A 324 -24.58 -1.27 19.27
N ASN A 325 -24.00 -1.82 18.21
CA ASN A 325 -23.98 -3.26 17.91
C ASN A 325 -22.59 -3.83 18.25
N GLU A 326 -22.56 -5.01 18.83
CA GLU A 326 -21.34 -5.74 19.21
C GLU A 326 -21.17 -6.95 18.29
N CYS A 327 -20.07 -6.98 17.52
CA CYS A 327 -19.82 -7.98 16.50
C CYS A 327 -18.67 -8.89 16.92
N SER A 328 -18.89 -10.21 16.97
CA SER A 328 -17.87 -11.16 17.45
C SER A 328 -16.77 -11.46 16.44
N THR A 329 -16.93 -11.06 15.17
CA THR A 329 -15.93 -11.24 14.11
C THR A 329 -15.76 -9.96 13.29
N MET A 330 -14.50 -9.58 13.05
CA MET A 330 -14.10 -8.52 12.13
C MET A 330 -12.95 -9.01 11.25
N THR A 331 -13.15 -8.95 9.93
CA THR A 331 -12.14 -9.33 8.93
C THR A 331 -11.71 -8.09 8.16
N SER A 332 -10.43 -7.74 8.23
CA SER A 332 -9.84 -6.59 7.53
C SER A 332 -8.99 -7.05 6.35
N TYR A 333 -9.17 -6.43 5.18
CA TYR A 333 -8.42 -6.70 3.96
C TYR A 333 -8.14 -5.41 3.17
N GLU A 334 -7.05 -5.38 2.41
CA GLU A 334 -6.73 -4.26 1.52
C GLU A 334 -7.70 -4.25 0.32
N SER A 335 -8.26 -3.07 -0.03
CA SER A 335 -9.29 -2.99 -1.08
C SER A 335 -9.26 -1.69 -1.86
N LEU A 336 -9.07 -1.82 -3.18
CA LEU A 336 -9.16 -0.73 -4.16
C LEU A 336 -10.57 -0.14 -4.25
N TYR A 337 -11.62 -0.92 -3.97
CA TYR A 337 -13.01 -0.51 -4.14
C TYR A 337 -13.81 -0.68 -2.85
N THR A 338 -14.93 0.05 -2.81
CA THR A 338 -16.02 -0.06 -1.84
C THR A 338 -17.31 -0.37 -2.59
N ASP A 339 -18.36 -0.68 -1.85
CA ASP A 339 -19.70 -0.92 -2.39
C ASP A 339 -20.29 0.31 -3.10
N LEU A 340 -19.75 1.51 -2.80
CA LEU A 340 -20.16 2.81 -3.36
C LEU A 340 -19.25 3.32 -4.50
N GLY A 341 -18.17 2.60 -4.85
CA GLY A 341 -17.16 3.06 -5.82
C GLY A 341 -15.72 2.99 -5.29
N PRO A 342 -14.75 3.67 -5.94
CA PRO A 342 -13.33 3.63 -5.56
C PRO A 342 -13.08 3.99 -4.09
N ASN A 343 -12.17 3.27 -3.44
CA ASN A 343 -11.73 3.58 -2.08
C ASN A 343 -10.68 4.70 -2.11
N PHE A 344 -11.08 5.96 -2.29
CA PHE A 344 -10.14 7.10 -2.42
C PHE A 344 -9.19 7.31 -1.22
N GLY A 345 -9.42 6.66 -0.07
CA GLY A 345 -8.43 6.58 1.01
C GLY A 345 -7.16 5.79 0.64
N HIS A 346 -7.30 4.79 -0.23
CA HIS A 346 -6.23 3.88 -0.65
C HIS A 346 -5.16 4.57 -1.52
N TYR A 347 -3.88 4.31 -1.22
CA TYR A 347 -2.72 4.90 -1.93
C TYR A 347 -2.80 4.78 -3.45
N TYR A 348 -3.26 3.65 -3.97
CA TYR A 348 -3.51 3.39 -5.40
C TYR A 348 -4.28 4.52 -6.11
N TRP A 349 -5.27 5.14 -5.46
CA TRP A 349 -6.02 6.24 -6.09
C TRP A 349 -5.28 7.58 -6.07
N LYS A 350 -4.27 7.71 -5.21
CA LYS A 350 -3.46 8.90 -4.98
C LYS A 350 -2.19 8.96 -5.83
N VAL A 351 -1.65 7.84 -6.32
CA VAL A 351 -0.42 7.82 -7.15
C VAL A 351 -0.58 7.01 -8.43
N GLY A 352 -0.10 7.56 -9.54
CA GLY A 352 0.05 6.88 -10.84
C GLY A 352 1.32 7.35 -11.55
N TRP A 353 2.00 6.45 -12.28
CA TRP A 353 3.22 6.78 -13.02
C TRP A 353 3.23 6.15 -14.41
N TYR A 354 3.71 6.91 -15.39
CA TYR A 354 3.47 6.68 -16.81
C TYR A 354 4.78 6.87 -17.58
N ASN A 355 5.02 6.01 -18.57
CA ASN A 355 6.12 6.21 -19.52
C ASN A 355 5.62 7.09 -20.66
N THR A 356 6.18 8.28 -20.85
CA THR A 356 5.76 9.22 -21.90
C THR A 356 6.88 9.46 -22.91
N PRO A 357 6.61 10.02 -24.11
CA PRO A 357 7.65 10.36 -25.09
C PRO A 357 8.74 11.30 -24.55
N GLN A 358 8.42 12.10 -23.54
CA GLN A 358 9.33 13.03 -22.86
C GLN A 358 10.12 12.36 -21.71
N GLY A 359 9.71 11.17 -21.26
CA GLY A 359 10.29 10.43 -20.14
C GLY A 359 9.24 9.83 -19.19
N PRO A 360 9.67 9.04 -18.18
CA PRO A 360 8.80 8.57 -17.11
C PRO A 360 8.40 9.72 -16.18
N ILE A 361 7.10 9.85 -15.89
CA ILE A 361 6.56 10.83 -14.94
C ILE A 361 5.66 10.14 -13.90
N ALA A 362 5.55 10.73 -12.72
CA ALA A 362 4.55 10.39 -11.72
C ALA A 362 3.61 11.58 -11.46
N ILE A 363 2.38 11.27 -11.06
CA ILE A 363 1.40 12.23 -10.56
C ILE A 363 0.95 11.72 -9.19
N THR A 364 0.97 12.59 -8.19
CA THR A 364 0.80 12.22 -6.78
C THR A 364 -0.12 13.20 -6.05
N MET A 365 -1.14 12.68 -5.37
CA MET A 365 -1.93 13.41 -4.37
C MET A 365 -1.28 13.21 -3.00
N GLU A 366 -0.81 14.30 -2.41
CA GLU A 366 -0.02 14.34 -1.18
C GLU A 366 -0.64 15.30 -0.16
N ASN A 367 0.01 15.46 1.00
CA ASN A 367 -0.41 16.38 2.07
C ASN A 367 -1.85 16.10 2.53
N GLY A 368 -2.14 14.82 2.84
CA GLY A 368 -3.48 14.34 3.18
C GLY A 368 -4.32 14.08 1.93
N VAL A 369 -4.84 15.16 1.34
CA VAL A 369 -5.54 15.23 0.03
C VAL A 369 -5.43 16.64 -0.61
N ASN A 370 -4.53 17.50 -0.13
CA ASN A 370 -4.58 18.94 -0.41
C ASN A 370 -3.82 19.36 -1.67
N ASP A 371 -2.82 18.60 -2.08
CA ASP A 371 -1.92 18.95 -3.17
C ASP A 371 -1.85 17.80 -4.17
N VAL A 372 -1.91 18.12 -5.46
CA VAL A 372 -1.53 17.21 -6.55
C VAL A 372 -0.28 17.75 -7.20
N TYR A 373 0.75 16.92 -7.30
CA TYR A 373 2.01 17.24 -7.96
C TYR A 373 2.19 16.42 -9.24
N VAL A 374 3.03 16.94 -10.14
CA VAL A 374 3.65 16.14 -11.21
C VAL A 374 5.15 16.08 -10.93
N LEU A 375 5.75 14.89 -11.09
CA LEU A 375 7.14 14.59 -10.83
C LEU A 375 7.78 13.98 -12.08
N ASP A 376 8.82 14.61 -12.61
CA ASP A 376 9.73 14.00 -13.59
C ASP A 376 10.59 12.95 -12.87
N LEU A 377 10.48 11.68 -13.27
CA LEU A 377 11.18 10.59 -12.60
C LEU A 377 12.63 10.40 -13.08
N ASN A 378 13.05 11.05 -14.16
CA ASN A 378 14.46 11.14 -14.54
C ASN A 378 15.18 12.16 -13.66
N THR A 379 14.78 13.43 -13.74
CA THR A 379 15.47 14.53 -13.03
C THR A 379 15.16 14.52 -11.54
N GLY A 380 13.89 14.29 -11.17
CA GLY A 380 13.35 14.55 -9.84
C GLY A 380 12.60 15.88 -9.73
N LYS A 381 12.46 16.63 -10.83
CA LYS A 381 11.74 17.92 -10.84
C LYS A 381 10.28 17.73 -10.43
N LYS A 382 9.83 18.42 -9.38
CA LYS A 382 8.45 18.34 -8.87
C LYS A 382 7.74 19.68 -9.05
N VAL A 383 6.56 19.69 -9.68
CA VAL A 383 5.74 20.88 -9.95
C VAL A 383 4.33 20.72 -9.39
N SER A 384 3.60 21.81 -9.15
CA SER A 384 2.23 21.75 -8.64
C SER A 384 1.23 21.64 -9.80
N ALA A 385 0.41 20.58 -9.80
CA ALA A 385 -0.76 20.50 -10.66
C ALA A 385 -1.91 21.31 -10.05
N PHE A 386 -2.24 21.04 -8.79
CA PHE A 386 -3.34 21.66 -8.06
C PHE A 386 -3.01 21.80 -6.57
N HIS A 387 -3.50 22.87 -5.93
CA HIS A 387 -3.49 23.06 -4.48
C HIS A 387 -4.89 23.45 -4.00
N ARG A 388 -5.35 22.84 -2.90
CA ARG A 388 -6.65 23.14 -2.28
C ARG A 388 -6.64 22.79 -0.78
N GLY A 389 -6.60 23.82 0.08
CA GLY A 389 -6.58 23.64 1.54
C GLY A 389 -7.82 22.96 2.17
N MET A 390 -8.94 22.88 1.45
CA MET A 390 -10.14 22.09 1.84
C MET A 390 -10.15 20.67 1.28
N GLY A 391 -9.04 20.21 0.70
CA GLY A 391 -8.89 18.88 0.10
C GLY A 391 -9.52 18.71 -1.27
N ILE A 392 -8.91 17.84 -2.07
CA ILE A 392 -9.36 17.38 -3.38
C ILE A 392 -10.17 16.09 -3.18
N THR A 393 -11.33 15.99 -3.81
CA THR A 393 -12.30 14.91 -3.55
C THR A 393 -11.95 13.61 -4.27
N SER A 394 -11.46 13.70 -5.51
CA SER A 394 -10.90 12.54 -6.23
C SER A 394 -9.89 12.94 -7.31
N LEU A 395 -9.09 11.99 -7.76
CA LEU A 395 -8.05 12.16 -8.78
C LEU A 395 -8.10 11.04 -9.83
N ALA A 396 -8.57 11.39 -11.03
CA ALA A 396 -8.46 10.55 -12.20
C ALA A 396 -7.19 10.91 -12.99
N MET A 397 -6.50 9.89 -13.48
CA MET A 397 -5.25 10.00 -14.22
C MET A 397 -5.28 8.97 -15.34
N ALA A 398 -5.03 9.40 -16.58
CA ALA A 398 -5.08 8.54 -17.76
C ALA A 398 -4.05 8.98 -18.81
N GLN A 399 -3.32 8.03 -19.37
CA GLN A 399 -2.46 8.27 -20.52
C GLN A 399 -3.29 8.16 -21.82
N GLN A 400 -3.23 9.19 -22.65
CA GLN A 400 -3.83 9.26 -23.97
C GLN A 400 -3.01 8.44 -24.98
N VAL A 401 -3.60 8.13 -26.14
CA VAL A 401 -2.99 7.25 -27.17
C VAL A 401 -1.75 7.86 -27.85
N ASP A 402 -1.53 9.16 -27.69
CA ASP A 402 -0.34 9.90 -28.14
C ASP A 402 0.75 10.00 -27.05
N GLY A 403 0.49 9.46 -25.86
CA GLY A 403 1.40 9.43 -24.72
C GLY A 403 1.29 10.61 -23.76
N ARG A 404 0.50 11.64 -24.04
CA ARG A 404 0.18 12.71 -23.07
C ARG A 404 -0.57 12.12 -21.88
N VAL A 405 -0.39 12.70 -20.70
CA VAL A 405 -1.06 12.21 -19.48
C VAL A 405 -2.04 13.27 -18.98
N ARG A 406 -3.33 12.94 -19.01
CA ARG A 406 -4.42 13.78 -18.56
C ARG A 406 -4.62 13.61 -17.06
N ILE A 407 -4.68 14.72 -16.33
CA ILE A 407 -5.03 14.80 -14.91
C ILE A 407 -6.43 15.41 -14.83
N ASN A 408 -7.33 14.80 -14.05
CA ASN A 408 -8.60 15.39 -13.67
C ASN A 408 -8.76 15.28 -12.15
N ALA A 409 -8.77 16.41 -11.46
CA ALA A 409 -8.98 16.52 -10.03
C ALA A 409 -10.38 17.10 -9.77
N ASN A 410 -11.23 16.36 -9.08
CA ASN A 410 -12.59 16.80 -8.77
C ASN A 410 -12.67 17.41 -7.36
N TRP A 411 -13.39 18.52 -7.23
CA TRP A 411 -13.80 19.07 -5.94
C TRP A 411 -15.05 19.95 -6.08
N MET A 412 -15.87 20.09 -5.02
CA MET A 412 -17.11 20.91 -5.07
C MET A 412 -18.06 20.56 -6.25
N PHE A 413 -18.00 19.31 -6.73
CA PHE A 413 -18.72 18.81 -7.92
C PHE A 413 -18.23 19.38 -9.26
N GLU A 414 -17.10 20.10 -9.28
CA GLU A 414 -16.42 20.62 -10.46
C GLU A 414 -15.16 19.80 -10.81
N ASP A 415 -14.91 19.63 -12.11
CA ASP A 415 -13.74 18.90 -12.66
C ASP A 415 -12.65 19.88 -13.10
N HIS A 416 -11.46 19.77 -12.51
CA HIS A 416 -10.31 20.60 -12.84
C HIS A 416 -9.26 19.78 -13.59
N ILE A 417 -9.03 20.14 -14.85
CA ILE A 417 -8.38 19.28 -15.83
C ILE A 417 -7.07 19.91 -16.34
N ILE A 418 -6.01 19.10 -16.36
CA ILE A 418 -4.78 19.35 -17.11
C ILE A 418 -4.70 18.29 -18.21
N GLU A 419 -4.77 18.70 -19.48
CA GLU A 419 -4.75 17.79 -20.63
C GLU A 419 -3.36 17.20 -20.94
N ASP A 420 -2.29 17.79 -20.40
CA ASP A 420 -0.93 17.26 -20.52
C ASP A 420 -0.04 17.60 -19.31
N ALA A 421 0.23 16.59 -18.49
CA ALA A 421 1.13 16.68 -17.34
C ALA A 421 2.59 17.00 -17.72
N ASN A 422 3.05 16.65 -18.93
CA ASN A 422 4.40 17.01 -19.38
C ASN A 422 4.52 18.51 -19.67
N LYS A 423 3.44 19.12 -20.18
CA LYS A 423 3.38 20.58 -20.34
C LYS A 423 3.48 21.28 -18.99
N GLN A 424 2.76 20.80 -17.97
CA GLN A 424 2.86 21.32 -16.60
C GLN A 424 4.31 21.23 -16.06
N LEU A 425 4.98 20.10 -16.27
CA LEU A 425 6.39 19.89 -15.90
C LEU A 425 7.36 20.82 -16.65
N ALA A 426 7.09 21.15 -17.91
CA ALA A 426 7.92 22.06 -18.69
C ALA A 426 7.77 23.51 -18.23
N GLU A 427 6.53 23.98 -18.06
CA GLU A 427 6.21 25.41 -17.87
C GLU A 427 6.37 25.91 -16.42
N GLN A 428 6.27 25.04 -15.41
CA GLN A 428 6.38 25.47 -14.00
C GLN A 428 7.80 25.39 -13.41
N THR A 429 8.05 26.22 -12.40
CA THR A 429 9.22 26.13 -11.50
C THR A 429 9.12 24.91 -10.58
N ASP A 430 10.27 24.33 -10.22
CA ASP A 430 10.33 23.25 -9.22
C ASP A 430 9.92 23.76 -7.82
N VAL A 431 9.01 23.06 -7.14
CA VAL A 431 8.54 23.41 -5.79
C VAL A 431 9.67 23.38 -4.75
N ASN A 432 10.71 22.56 -4.97
CA ASN A 432 11.88 22.52 -4.10
C ASN A 432 12.74 23.80 -4.24
N ASN A 433 12.78 24.39 -5.45
CA ASN A 433 13.49 25.65 -5.71
C ASN A 433 12.67 26.89 -5.36
N ALA A 434 11.34 26.78 -5.29
CA ALA A 434 10.46 27.85 -4.79
C ALA A 434 10.60 28.08 -3.27
N ALA A 435 10.97 27.05 -2.52
CA ALA A 435 11.10 27.09 -1.06
C ALA A 435 12.40 27.72 -0.54
N SER A 436 13.41 27.95 -1.40
CA SER A 436 14.71 28.53 -1.04
C SER A 436 14.81 30.04 -1.29
N GLY A 437 13.68 30.72 -1.48
CA GLY A 437 13.59 32.15 -1.82
C GLY A 437 12.82 33.00 -0.80
N GLN A 438 12.72 32.56 0.46
CA GLN A 438 12.11 33.28 1.60
C GLN A 438 13.08 33.33 2.79
#